data_AF-D9CI99-F1
#
_entry.id   AF-D9CI99-F1
#
_cell.length_a   1.000
_cell.length_b   1.000
_cell.length_c   1.000
_cell.angle_alpha   90.00
_cell.angle_beta   90.00
_cell.angle_gamma   90.00
#
_symmetry.space_group_name_H-M   'P 1'
#
loop_
_entity.id
_entity.type
_entity.pdbx_description
1 polymer ?
#
loop_
_entity_poly.entity_id
_entity_poly.type
_entity_poly.pdbx_seq_one_letter_code
_entity_poly.pdbx_strand_id
1 'polypeptide(L)' 'TGENPFWESDEPYYDSYYCIWDSFRSIHPLLTLIDPQSQARMIRSLIDIYRHEGKLPDCRMSLCKGFTQGGTNA' A
#
# COMPACT_ATOMS: atom_id res chain seq x y z
N THR A 1 2.08 -16.32 -1.09
CA THR A 1 2.16 -16.67 0.35
C THR A 1 0.82 -17.07 0.96
N GLY A 2 -0.31 -16.94 0.25
CA GLY A 2 -1.64 -17.22 0.81
C GLY A 2 -2.13 -16.13 1.79
N GLU A 3 -1.43 -15.00 1.87
CA GLU A 3 -1.72 -13.91 2.81
C GLU A 3 -2.84 -12.98 2.35
N ASN A 4 -3.09 -12.90 1.03
CA ASN A 4 -4.21 -12.14 0.47
C ASN A 4 -5.43 -13.07 0.28
N PRO A 5 -6.57 -12.83 0.95
CA PRO A 5 -7.76 -13.68 0.82
C PRO A 5 -8.64 -13.36 -0.40
N PHE A 6 -8.35 -12.29 -1.15
CA PHE A 6 -9.21 -11.85 -2.25
C PHE A 6 -8.73 -12.28 -3.64
N TRP A 7 -7.42 -12.39 -3.85
CA TRP A 7 -6.84 -12.84 -5.12
C TRP A 7 -5.46 -13.47 -4.89
N GLU A 8 -5.05 -14.29 -5.85
CA GLU A 8 -3.72 -14.88 -5.88
C GLU A 8 -2.77 -14.00 -6.69
N SER A 9 -1.61 -13.67 -6.11
CA SER A 9 -0.57 -12.87 -6.76
C SER A 9 0.81 -13.31 -6.28
N ASP A 10 1.79 -13.20 -7.17
CA ASP A 10 3.22 -13.38 -6.86
C ASP A 10 3.87 -12.09 -6.33
N GLU A 11 3.12 -10.98 -6.30
CA GLU A 11 3.58 -9.72 -5.72
C GLU A 11 3.62 -9.79 -4.18
N PRO A 12 4.51 -9.02 -3.52
CA PRO A 12 4.56 -8.97 -2.07
C PRO A 12 3.25 -8.44 -1.50
N TYR A 13 2.76 -9.06 -0.42
CA TYR A 13 1.54 -8.62 0.26
C TYR A 13 1.86 -7.71 1.43
N TYR A 14 1.39 -6.46 1.35
CA TYR A 14 1.33 -5.53 2.47
C TYR A 14 -0.13 -5.09 2.62
N ASP A 15 -0.64 -5.15 3.85
CA ASP A 15 -1.97 -4.66 4.19
C ASP A 15 -1.86 -3.44 5.10
N SER A 16 -3.01 -2.89 5.49
CA SER A 16 -3.07 -1.92 6.58
C SER A 16 -2.33 -0.61 6.26
N TYR A 17 -2.51 -0.12 5.04
CA TYR A 17 -2.17 1.24 4.65
C TYR A 17 -3.13 2.23 5.31
N TYR A 18 -3.07 2.36 6.64
CA TYR A 18 -4.03 3.15 7.43
C TYR A 18 -4.02 4.63 7.06
N CYS A 19 -2.83 5.19 6.90
CA CYS A 19 -2.61 6.63 6.87
C CYS A 19 -1.58 7.02 5.82
N ILE A 20 -1.75 6.59 4.55
CA ILE A 20 -0.82 7.04 3.49
C ILE A 20 -0.82 8.56 3.38
N TRP A 21 -2.00 9.18 3.57
CA TRP A 21 -2.14 10.62 3.66
C TRP A 21 -1.13 11.25 4.64
N ASP A 22 -0.80 10.61 5.77
CA ASP A 22 0.24 11.09 6.68
C ASP A 22 1.64 10.62 6.27
N SER A 23 1.80 9.32 6.02
CA SER A 23 3.11 8.68 5.87
C SER A 23 3.86 9.09 4.61
N PHE A 24 3.17 9.58 3.56
CA PHE A 24 3.84 10.10 2.36
C PHE A 24 4.73 11.30 2.66
N ARG A 25 4.46 12.03 3.75
CA ARG A 25 5.19 13.26 4.13
C ARG A 25 6.52 13.00 4.82
N SER A 26 6.71 11.81 5.39
CA SER A 26 7.90 11.52 6.21
C SER A 26 8.36 10.07 6.11
N ILE A 27 7.51 9.10 6.44
CA ILE A 27 7.90 7.68 6.55
C ILE A 27 8.28 7.10 5.19
N HIS A 28 7.46 7.27 4.15
CA HIS A 28 7.79 6.74 2.82
C HIS A 28 9.08 7.37 2.25
N PRO A 29 9.29 8.71 2.33
CA PRO A 29 10.58 9.30 2.01
C PRO A 29 11.74 8.74 2.84
N LEU A 30 11.60 8.60 4.17
CA LEU A 30 12.65 8.06 5.03
C LEU A 30 13.04 6.63 4.62
N LEU A 31 12.05 5.79 4.32
CA LEU A 31 12.28 4.41 3.89
C LEU A 31 13.06 4.32 2.58
N THR A 32 12.96 5.31 1.68
CA THR A 32 13.83 5.33 0.48
C THR A 32 15.32 5.40 0.83
N LEU A 33 15.67 5.94 2.00
CA LEU A 33 17.05 6.08 2.46
C LEU A 33 17.52 4.89 3.31
N ILE A 34 16.69 4.46 4.26
CA ILE A 34 17.10 3.48 5.28
C ILE A 34 16.71 2.04 4.96
N ASP A 35 15.65 1.82 4.18
CA ASP A 35 15.19 0.49 3.77
C ASP A 35 14.48 0.55 2.40
N PRO A 36 15.25 0.82 1.33
CA PRO A 36 14.68 0.96 -0.02
C PRO A 36 14.04 -0.34 -0.52
N GLN A 37 14.47 -1.49 -0.01
CA GLN A 37 13.91 -2.79 -0.41
C GLN A 37 12.49 -2.96 0.12
N SER A 38 12.23 -2.61 1.38
CA SER A 38 10.85 -2.59 1.90
C SER A 38 10.00 -1.56 1.20
N GLN A 39 10.51 -0.35 0.91
CA GLN A 39 9.76 0.66 0.17
C GLN A 39 9.36 0.18 -1.22
N ALA A 40 10.28 -0.48 -1.96
CA ALA A 40 9.98 -1.06 -3.26
C ALA A 40 8.90 -2.16 -3.16
N ARG A 41 8.96 -3.03 -2.15
CA ARG A 41 7.93 -4.05 -1.93
C ARG A 41 6.57 -3.44 -1.58
N MET A 42 6.52 -2.39 -0.78
CA MET A 42 5.28 -1.67 -0.48
C MET A 42 4.65 -1.06 -1.72
N ILE A 43 5.44 -0.43 -2.60
CA ILE A 43 4.96 0.11 -3.88
C ILE A 43 4.41 -1.00 -4.78
N ARG A 44 5.10 -2.15 -4.86
CA ARG A 44 4.63 -3.31 -5.64
C ARG A 44 3.29 -3.83 -5.13
N SER A 45 3.11 -3.91 -3.82
CA SER A 45 1.83 -4.26 -3.19
C SER A 45 0.71 -3.27 -3.55
N LEU A 46 0.99 -1.96 -3.51
CA LEU A 46 0.02 -0.93 -3.92
C LEU A 46 -0.39 -1.05 -5.40
N ILE A 47 0.57 -1.33 -6.29
CA ILE A 47 0.31 -1.56 -7.72
C ILE A 47 -0.55 -2.82 -7.90
N ASP A 48 -0.30 -3.89 -7.14
CA ASP A 48 -1.10 -5.11 -7.20
C ASP A 48 -2.55 -4.88 -6.77
N ILE A 49 -2.75 -4.09 -5.70
CA ILE A 49 -4.09 -3.63 -5.29
C ILE A 49 -4.75 -2.83 -6.41
N TYR A 50 -4.04 -1.89 -7.04
CA TYR A 50 -4.58 -1.11 -8.15
C TYR A 50 -5.03 -1.99 -9.32
N ARG A 51 -4.25 -3.02 -9.69
CA ARG A 51 -4.59 -3.94 -10.78
C ARG A 51 -5.88 -4.71 -10.53
N HIS A 52 -6.17 -5.09 -9.29
CA HIS A 52 -7.34 -5.89 -8.92
C HIS A 52 -8.55 -5.07 -8.49
N GLU A 53 -8.34 -3.90 -7.89
CA GLU A 53 -9.42 -3.05 -7.36
C GLU A 53 -9.70 -1.79 -8.20
N GLY A 54 -8.84 -1.46 -9.15
CA GLY A 54 -8.99 -0.32 -10.06
C GLY A 54 -8.63 1.05 -9.48
N LYS A 55 -8.14 1.11 -8.23
CA LYS A 55 -7.68 2.35 -7.57
C LYS A 55 -6.54 2.09 -6.59
N LEU A 56 -5.65 3.09 -6.45
CA LEU A 56 -4.65 3.10 -5.38
C LEU A 56 -5.31 3.55 -4.06
N PRO A 57 -5.13 2.82 -2.95
CA PRO A 57 -5.73 3.17 -1.68
C PRO A 57 -4.89 4.21 -0.92
N ASP A 58 -5.46 5.37 -0.60
CA ASP A 58 -4.87 6.29 0.40
C ASP A 58 -5.13 5.82 1.84
N CYS A 59 -6.12 4.95 2.01
CA CYS A 59 -6.44 4.25 3.24
C CYS A 59 -6.88 2.82 2.88
N ARG A 60 -6.33 1.79 3.53
CA ARG A 60 -6.82 0.40 3.49
C ARG A 60 -6.55 -0.24 4.84
N MET A 61 -7.57 -0.77 5.49
CA MET A 61 -7.54 -1.16 6.90
C MET A 61 -7.98 -2.63 7.01
N SER A 62 -7.04 -3.54 7.23
CA SER A 62 -7.33 -4.98 7.38
C SER A 62 -8.35 -5.49 6.37
N LEU A 63 -7.97 -5.51 5.08
CA LEU A 63 -8.83 -5.93 3.96
C LEU A 63 -10.01 -4.99 3.61
N CYS A 64 -10.33 -4.00 4.43
CA CYS A 64 -11.33 -2.98 4.09
C CYS A 64 -10.72 -1.85 3.27
N LYS A 65 -11.44 -1.38 2.24
CA LYS A 65 -10.95 -0.37 1.28
C LYS A 65 -10.66 1.02 1.85
N GLY A 66 -11.01 1.30 3.11
CA GLY A 66 -10.84 2.59 3.75
C GLY A 66 -11.53 3.76 3.04
N PHE A 67 -11.45 4.95 3.65
CA PHE A 67 -11.81 6.21 3.00
C PHE A 67 -10.58 7.10 2.89
N THR A 68 -10.45 7.76 1.75
CA THR A 68 -9.42 8.77 1.53
C THR A 68 -9.68 10.00 2.41
N GLN A 69 -8.63 10.51 3.07
CA GLN A 69 -8.73 11.70 3.93
C GLN A 69 -8.63 13.03 3.18
N GLY A 70 -8.17 13.03 1.92
CA GLY A 70 -8.18 14.22 1.07
C GLY A 70 -7.23 14.25 -0.11
N GLY A 71 -6.83 13.09 -0.68
CA GLY A 71 -5.91 13.07 -1.83
C GLY A 71 -5.72 11.70 -2.48
N THR A 72 -4.71 11.59 -3.36
CA THR A 72 -4.28 10.36 -4.03
C THR A 72 -2.75 10.29 -3.93
N ASN A 73 -2.27 10.05 -2.71
CA ASN A 73 -0.86 10.14 -2.32
C ASN A 73 -0.12 8.78 -2.37
N ALA A 74 -0.88 7.69 -2.55
CA ALA A 74 -0.38 6.34 -2.80
C ALA A 74 0.32 6.19 -4.17
#